data_AF-A0AAN7WYR0-F1
#
_entry.id   AF-A0AAN7WYR0-F1
#
_cell.length_a   1.000
_cell.length_b   1.000
_cell.length_c   1.000
_cell.angle_alpha   90.00
_cell.angle_beta   90.00
_cell.angle_gamma   90.00
#
_symmetry.space_group_name_H-M   'P 1'
#
loop_
_entity.id
_entity.type
_entity.pdbx_description
1 polymer ?
#
loop_
_entity_poly.entity_id
_entity_poly.type
_entity_poly.pdbx_seq_one_letter_code
_entity_poly.pdbx_strand_id
1 'polypeptide(L)'
;MANVHGYGGLWEEHLAEVEKMLPYLVAAGHNKYLSCLPHYLAAMRSLPTLAQKIYREIKDGKFTVRQTEGRFNGVWTDMALENTYNRDTKTKLFIGISQQPAAMEKYLKALPVLIAVSEQTKAMAHLDADDTKHHKDKDSQGAKEAEGVKKITDVINNQMINPFTCEEQGLINISTGHKPHLLT
;
A
#
# COMPACT_ATOMS: atom_id res chain seq x y z
N MET A 1 -38.78 -3.07 8.66
CA MET A 1 -38.06 -3.06 7.37
C MET A 1 -36.88 -2.11 7.50
N ALA A 2 -35.68 -2.63 7.75
CA ALA A 2 -34.48 -1.81 7.93
C ALA A 2 -33.98 -1.39 6.55
N ASN A 3 -34.02 -0.09 6.28
CA ASN A 3 -33.61 0.50 5.03
C ASN A 3 -32.07 0.49 4.99
N VAL A 4 -31.47 -0.49 4.31
CA VAL A 4 -30.01 -0.68 4.26
C VAL A 4 -29.39 0.38 3.34
N HIS A 5 -29.22 1.58 3.86
CA HIS A 5 -28.43 2.63 3.25
C HIS A 5 -26.94 2.38 3.55
N GLY A 6 -26.11 2.40 2.51
CA GLY A 6 -24.68 2.71 2.62
C GLY A 6 -23.76 1.56 3.05
N TYR A 7 -23.48 0.62 2.14
CA TYR A 7 -22.34 -0.31 2.28
C TYR A 7 -20.97 0.34 1.95
N GLY A 8 -20.93 1.66 1.69
CA GLY A 8 -19.75 2.40 1.24
C GLY A 8 -18.92 3.06 2.35
N GLY A 9 -19.31 2.90 3.62
CA GLY A 9 -18.69 3.59 4.76
C GLY A 9 -19.39 4.92 5.12
N LEU A 10 -19.19 5.40 6.34
CA LEU A 10 -19.79 6.63 6.84
C LEU A 10 -18.88 7.84 6.53
N TRP A 11 -19.31 8.68 5.59
CA TRP A 11 -18.51 9.82 5.11
C TRP A 11 -18.03 10.77 6.21
N GLU A 12 -18.87 11.07 7.20
CA GLU A 12 -18.50 11.97 8.30
C GLU A 12 -17.43 11.35 9.20
N GLU A 13 -17.51 10.04 9.43
CA GLU A 13 -16.51 9.31 10.21
C GLU A 13 -15.18 9.29 9.47
N HIS A 14 -15.19 9.13 8.14
CA HIS A 14 -14.00 9.27 7.30
C HIS A 14 -13.32 10.64 7.50
N LEU A 15 -14.07 11.75 7.41
CA LEU A 15 -13.50 13.08 7.60
C LEU A 15 -12.97 13.29 9.03
N ALA A 16 -13.70 12.81 10.04
CA ALA A 16 -13.26 12.89 11.43
C ALA A 16 -11.97 12.09 11.68
N GLU A 17 -11.85 10.91 11.08
CA GLU A 17 -10.66 10.07 11.24
C GLU A 17 -9.45 10.64 10.50
N VAL A 18 -9.64 11.18 9.29
CA VAL A 18 -8.58 11.88 8.56
C VAL A 18 -8.02 13.07 9.37
N GLU A 19 -8.90 13.82 10.05
CA GLU A 19 -8.46 14.93 10.91
C GLU A 19 -7.66 14.43 12.13
N LYS A 20 -8.13 13.37 12.80
CA LYS A 20 -7.40 12.75 13.92
C LYS A 20 -6.05 12.15 13.51
N MET A 21 -5.91 11.75 12.25
CA MET A 21 -4.66 11.17 11.72
C MET A 21 -3.59 12.23 11.44
N LEU A 22 -3.93 13.52 11.36
CA LEU A 22 -2.96 14.58 11.04
C LEU A 22 -1.73 14.60 11.98
N PRO A 23 -1.86 14.54 13.32
CA PRO A 23 -0.69 14.54 14.22
C PRO A 23 0.24 13.35 13.98
N TYR A 24 -0.31 12.19 13.65
CA TYR A 24 0.48 11.00 13.35
C TYR A 24 1.24 11.13 12.03
N LEU A 25 0.62 11.74 11.01
CA LEU A 25 1.30 12.03 9.74
C LEU A 25 2.43 13.05 9.91
N VAL A 26 2.25 14.03 10.81
CA VAL A 26 3.32 14.97 11.20
C VAL A 26 4.46 14.19 11.86
N ALA A 27 4.16 13.38 12.87
CA ALA A 27 5.16 12.60 13.60
C ALA A 27 5.93 11.63 12.68
N ALA A 28 5.26 11.05 11.68
CA ALA A 28 5.88 10.14 10.71
C ALA A 28 6.64 10.87 9.58
N GLY A 29 6.62 12.21 9.52
CA GLY A 29 7.31 12.98 8.48
C GLY A 29 6.63 12.93 7.10
N HIS A 30 5.32 12.64 7.04
CA HIS A 30 4.53 12.54 5.80
C HIS A 30 4.13 13.93 5.25
N ASN A 31 5.11 14.81 5.05
CA ASN A 31 4.91 16.24 4.75
C ASN A 31 4.09 16.52 3.49
N LYS A 32 4.16 15.65 2.47
CA LYS A 32 3.34 15.77 1.26
C LYS A 32 1.85 15.73 1.59
N TYR A 33 1.44 14.83 2.47
CA TYR A 33 0.05 14.69 2.88
C TYR A 33 -0.40 15.86 3.78
N LEU A 34 0.49 16.40 4.61
CA LEU A 34 0.18 17.58 5.43
C LEU A 34 -0.18 18.81 4.62
N SER A 35 0.39 18.93 3.41
CA SER A 35 0.08 20.05 2.52
C SER A 35 -1.33 19.96 1.91
N CYS A 36 -1.82 18.76 1.62
CA CYS A 36 -3.08 18.56 0.90
C CYS A 36 -4.26 18.18 1.79
N LEU A 37 -4.05 17.46 2.89
CA LEU A 37 -5.14 16.96 3.75
C LEU A 37 -5.97 18.07 4.42
N PRO A 38 -5.38 19.16 4.96
CA PRO A 38 -6.18 20.26 5.50
C PRO A 38 -7.06 20.93 4.43
N HIS A 39 -6.53 21.11 3.23
CA HIS A 39 -7.28 21.64 2.09
C HIS A 39 -8.42 20.70 1.67
N TYR A 40 -8.15 19.40 1.62
CA TYR A 40 -9.15 18.36 1.39
C TYR A 40 -10.25 18.42 2.44
N LEU A 41 -9.92 18.46 3.75
CA LEU A 41 -10.91 18.54 4.83
C LEU A 41 -11.78 19.80 4.70
N ALA A 42 -11.17 20.96 4.44
CA ALA A 42 -11.91 22.21 4.24
C ALA A 42 -12.87 22.11 3.03
N ALA A 43 -12.38 21.63 1.89
CA ALA A 43 -13.20 21.45 0.70
C ALA A 43 -14.36 20.48 0.95
N MET A 44 -14.10 19.32 1.56
CA MET A 44 -15.12 18.32 1.86
C MET A 44 -16.15 18.80 2.90
N ARG A 45 -15.76 19.65 3.85
CA ARG A 45 -16.69 20.27 4.81
C ARG A 45 -17.57 21.35 4.17
N SER A 46 -17.08 22.01 3.11
CA SER A 46 -17.85 23.02 2.37
C SER A 46 -18.83 22.44 1.34
N LEU A 47 -18.72 21.14 1.05
CA LEU A 47 -19.49 20.43 0.03
C LEU A 47 -21.02 20.51 0.17
N PRO A 48 -21.61 20.48 1.40
CA PRO A 48 -23.06 20.63 1.58
C PRO A 48 -23.59 21.96 1.01
N THR A 49 -22.77 23.01 1.09
CA THR A 49 -23.11 24.36 0.62
C THR A 49 -22.74 24.55 -0.85
N LEU A 50 -21.56 24.08 -1.26
CA LEU A 50 -21.03 24.29 -2.61
C LEU A 50 -21.69 23.38 -3.66
N ALA A 51 -21.98 22.13 -3.30
CA ALA A 51 -22.44 21.11 -4.23
C ALA A 51 -23.34 20.08 -3.52
N GLN A 52 -24.53 20.52 -3.11
CA GLN A 52 -25.47 19.69 -2.35
C GLN A 52 -25.82 18.36 -3.02
N LYS A 53 -25.90 18.33 -4.36
CA LYS A 53 -26.14 17.09 -5.12
C LYS A 53 -25.02 16.08 -4.88
N ILE A 54 -23.76 16.49 -5.04
CA ILE A 54 -22.60 15.63 -4.84
C ILE A 54 -22.53 15.16 -3.38
N TYR A 55 -22.81 16.07 -2.44
CA TYR A 55 -22.84 15.73 -1.02
C TYR A 55 -23.86 14.61 -0.73
N ARG A 56 -25.06 14.65 -1.33
CA ARG A 56 -26.05 13.57 -1.18
C ARG A 56 -25.55 12.22 -1.72
N GLU A 57 -24.94 12.21 -2.90
CA GLU A 57 -24.40 10.98 -3.49
C GLU A 57 -23.28 10.38 -2.60
N ILE A 58 -22.40 11.22 -2.05
CA ILE A 58 -21.35 10.80 -1.12
C ILE A 58 -21.97 10.25 0.17
N LYS A 59 -23.00 10.89 0.71
CA LYS A 59 -23.73 10.40 1.90
C LYS A 59 -24.45 9.08 1.66
N ASP A 60 -24.84 8.79 0.43
CA ASP A 60 -25.39 7.50 0.01
C ASP A 60 -24.31 6.40 -0.14
N GLY A 61 -23.05 6.73 0.13
CA GLY A 61 -21.91 5.81 0.06
C GLY A 61 -21.23 5.75 -1.31
N LYS A 62 -21.58 6.63 -2.25
CA LYS A 62 -21.02 6.66 -3.62
C LYS A 62 -19.68 7.41 -3.70
N PHE A 63 -18.82 7.20 -2.71
CA PHE A 63 -17.44 7.69 -2.69
C PHE A 63 -16.40 6.56 -2.76
N THR A 64 -16.86 5.30 -2.75
CA THR A 64 -16.03 4.10 -2.93
C THR A 64 -16.52 3.28 -4.12
N VAL A 65 -15.60 2.53 -4.72
CA VAL A 65 -15.86 1.55 -5.78
C VAL A 65 -15.65 0.15 -5.21
N ARG A 66 -16.46 -0.82 -5.64
CA ARG A 66 -16.37 -2.21 -5.18
C ARG A 66 -16.12 -3.11 -6.38
N GLN A 67 -15.08 -3.93 -6.28
CA GLN A 67 -14.78 -4.94 -7.29
C GLN A 67 -15.31 -6.32 -6.90
N THR A 68 -15.50 -6.56 -5.60
CA THR A 68 -16.02 -7.80 -5.03
C THR A 68 -17.11 -7.52 -4.00
N GLU A 69 -18.00 -8.50 -3.79
CA GLU A 69 -19.02 -8.43 -2.76
C GLU A 69 -18.39 -8.52 -1.35
N GLY A 70 -18.93 -7.76 -0.39
CA GLY A 70 -18.45 -7.79 1.00
C GLY A 70 -18.47 -6.43 1.69
N ARG A 71 -18.79 -6.40 2.99
CA ARG A 71 -19.10 -5.17 3.74
C ARG A 71 -17.96 -4.13 3.78
N PHE A 72 -16.71 -4.55 3.67
CA PHE A 72 -15.52 -3.70 3.77
C PHE A 72 -14.65 -3.70 2.51
N ASN A 73 -15.25 -4.01 1.36
CA ASN A 73 -14.52 -4.16 0.09
C ASN A 73 -14.57 -2.88 -0.78
N GLY A 74 -15.03 -1.77 -0.21
CA GLY A 74 -14.99 -0.47 -0.87
C GLY A 74 -13.57 0.07 -0.92
N VAL A 75 -13.09 0.42 -2.11
CA VAL A 75 -11.81 1.08 -2.34
C VAL A 75 -12.03 2.45 -2.97
N TRP A 76 -11.08 3.36 -2.77
CA TRP A 76 -11.10 4.65 -3.45
C TRP A 76 -10.99 4.48 -4.96
N THR A 77 -11.59 5.40 -5.73
CA THR A 77 -11.57 5.37 -7.21
C THR A 77 -10.16 5.28 -7.78
N ASP A 78 -9.22 6.07 -7.23
CA ASP A 78 -7.81 6.04 -7.63
C ASP A 78 -7.17 4.66 -7.38
N MET A 79 -7.41 4.08 -6.21
CA MET A 79 -6.95 2.72 -5.87
C MET A 79 -7.59 1.66 -6.77
N ALA A 80 -8.86 1.82 -7.14
CA ALA A 80 -9.54 0.93 -8.05
C ALA A 80 -8.93 0.99 -9.46
N LEU A 81 -8.67 2.20 -9.96
CA LEU A 81 -7.99 2.42 -11.24
C LEU A 81 -6.58 1.84 -11.23
N GLU A 82 -5.86 2.04 -10.12
CA GLU A 82 -4.52 1.50 -9.91
C GLU A 82 -4.49 -0.03 -9.98
N ASN A 83 -5.44 -0.69 -9.32
CA ASN A 83 -5.53 -2.15 -9.27
C ASN A 83 -6.14 -2.81 -10.51
N THR A 84 -6.75 -2.03 -11.40
CA THR A 84 -7.40 -2.55 -12.62
C THR A 84 -6.65 -2.06 -13.86
N TYR A 85 -7.04 -0.89 -14.36
CA TYR A 85 -6.56 -0.35 -15.61
C TYR A 85 -5.06 -0.07 -15.58
N ASN A 86 -4.56 0.58 -14.53
CA ASN A 86 -3.13 0.88 -14.44
C ASN A 86 -2.30 -0.37 -14.24
N ARG A 87 -2.78 -1.38 -13.50
CA ARG A 87 -2.04 -2.64 -13.33
C ARG A 87 -1.71 -3.28 -14.67
N ASP A 88 -2.69 -3.29 -15.57
CA ASP A 88 -2.56 -3.98 -16.86
C ASP A 88 -1.92 -3.08 -17.93
N THR A 89 -1.98 -1.75 -17.77
CA THR A 89 -1.34 -0.77 -18.67
C THR A 89 0.03 -0.27 -18.22
N LYS A 90 0.43 -0.49 -16.95
CA LYS A 90 1.79 -0.26 -16.42
C LYS A 90 2.75 -1.31 -16.98
N THR A 91 2.93 -1.24 -18.28
CA THR A 91 3.99 -1.92 -18.97
C THR A 91 5.26 -1.08 -18.80
N LYS A 92 6.37 -1.76 -18.47
CA LYS A 92 7.71 -1.17 -18.55
C LYS A 92 8.03 -0.60 -19.93
N LEU A 93 7.19 -0.86 -20.94
CA LEU A 93 7.29 -0.30 -22.28
C LEU A 93 7.39 1.24 -22.29
N PHE A 94 6.62 1.94 -21.45
CA PHE A 94 6.70 3.41 -21.42
C PHE A 94 7.91 3.96 -20.66
N ILE A 95 8.62 3.10 -19.92
CA ILE A 95 9.89 3.42 -19.27
C ILE A 95 11.01 2.90 -20.19
N GLY A 96 11.33 3.68 -21.23
CA GLY A 96 12.50 3.46 -22.07
C GLY A 96 12.23 3.16 -23.55
N ILE A 97 11.00 2.87 -23.97
CA ILE A 97 10.66 2.77 -25.39
C ILE A 97 10.15 4.13 -25.87
N SER A 98 10.97 4.77 -26.70
CA SER A 98 10.70 5.92 -27.56
C SER A 98 9.54 6.83 -27.13
N GLN A 99 9.88 8.03 -26.62
CA GLN A 99 8.93 9.12 -26.37
C GLN A 99 8.23 9.66 -27.64
N GLN A 100 8.30 8.94 -28.76
CA GLN A 100 7.70 9.30 -30.03
C GLN A 100 6.18 9.20 -29.92
N PRO A 101 5.44 10.33 -30.01
CA PRO A 101 4.00 10.38 -29.74
C PRO A 101 3.18 9.42 -30.63
N ALA A 102 3.60 9.24 -31.89
CA ALA A 102 2.91 8.35 -32.83
C ALA A 102 2.99 6.86 -32.44
N ALA A 103 4.13 6.43 -31.87
CA ALA A 103 4.30 5.06 -31.39
C ALA A 103 3.46 4.82 -30.12
N MET A 104 3.44 5.81 -29.22
CA MET A 104 2.60 5.81 -28.02
C MET A 104 1.11 5.75 -28.38
N GLU A 105 0.65 6.56 -29.33
CA GLU A 105 -0.74 6.59 -29.77
C GLU A 105 -1.16 5.24 -30.38
N LYS A 106 -0.32 4.67 -31.26
CA LYS A 106 -0.60 3.35 -31.86
C LYS A 106 -0.69 2.25 -30.80
N TYR A 107 0.21 2.27 -29.81
CA TYR A 107 0.19 1.30 -28.72
C TYR A 107 -1.04 1.51 -27.82
N LEU A 108 -1.37 2.74 -27.45
CA LEU A 108 -2.54 3.08 -26.65
C LEU A 108 -3.85 2.63 -27.30
N LYS A 109 -3.96 2.77 -28.64
CA LYS A 109 -5.09 2.25 -29.42
C LYS A 109 -5.15 0.73 -29.45
N ALA A 110 -4.00 0.04 -29.47
CA ALA A 110 -3.92 -1.42 -29.51
C ALA A 110 -4.07 -2.08 -28.12
N LEU A 111 -3.81 -1.34 -27.03
CA LEU A 111 -3.79 -1.84 -25.66
C LEU A 111 -5.04 -2.64 -25.26
N PRO A 112 -6.29 -2.18 -25.51
CA PRO A 112 -7.48 -2.92 -25.12
C PRO A 112 -7.56 -4.31 -25.77
N VAL A 113 -7.15 -4.41 -27.04
CA VAL A 113 -7.12 -5.68 -27.78
C VAL A 113 -6.02 -6.59 -27.24
N LEU A 114 -4.84 -6.03 -26.95
CA LEU A 114 -3.73 -6.79 -26.36
C LEU A 114 -4.06 -7.35 -24.97
N ILE A 115 -4.75 -6.56 -24.13
CA ILE A 115 -5.23 -7.00 -22.83
C ILE A 115 -6.23 -8.15 -22.99
N ALA A 116 -7.23 -8.01 -23.87
CA ALA A 116 -8.23 -9.05 -24.10
C ALA A 116 -7.61 -10.37 -24.61
N VAL A 117 -6.66 -10.29 -25.55
CA VAL A 117 -5.94 -11.49 -26.04
C VAL A 117 -5.10 -12.10 -24.92
N SER A 118 -4.46 -11.28 -24.07
CA SER A 118 -3.70 -11.79 -22.92
C SER A 118 -4.60 -12.49 -21.90
N GLU A 119 -5.78 -11.95 -21.59
CA GLU A 119 -6.76 -12.56 -20.69
C GLU A 119 -7.25 -13.89 -21.25
N GLN A 120 -7.64 -13.93 -22.52
CA GLN A 120 -8.05 -15.17 -23.19
C GLN A 120 -6.92 -16.21 -23.19
N THR A 121 -5.68 -15.79 -23.42
CA THR A 121 -4.53 -16.70 -23.38
C THR A 121 -4.26 -17.25 -21.98
N LYS A 122 -4.41 -16.42 -20.94
CA LYS A 122 -4.32 -16.88 -19.55
C LYS A 122 -5.42 -17.90 -19.23
N ALA A 123 -6.66 -17.63 -19.64
CA ALA A 123 -7.78 -18.55 -19.46
C ALA A 123 -7.53 -19.88 -20.19
N MET A 124 -7.06 -19.85 -21.44
CA MET A 124 -6.68 -21.04 -22.19
C MET A 124 -5.55 -21.84 -21.54
N ALA A 125 -4.60 -21.15 -20.90
CA ALA A 125 -3.50 -21.76 -20.17
C ALA A 125 -3.89 -22.22 -18.75
N HIS A 126 -5.15 -22.07 -18.35
CA HIS A 126 -5.63 -22.31 -16.98
C HIS A 126 -4.83 -21.53 -15.92
N LEU A 127 -4.33 -20.35 -16.31
CA LEU A 127 -3.65 -19.39 -15.43
C LEU A 127 -4.64 -18.40 -14.82
N ASP A 128 -5.92 -18.77 -14.73
CA ASP A 128 -6.93 -18.01 -14.01
C ASP A 128 -6.43 -17.88 -12.58
N ALA A 129 -5.89 -16.70 -12.27
CA ALA A 129 -5.35 -16.40 -10.97
C ALA A 129 -6.53 -16.40 -10.01
N ASP A 130 -6.76 -17.53 -9.35
CA ASP A 130 -7.47 -17.62 -8.09
C ASP A 130 -6.63 -16.89 -7.03
N ASP A 131 -6.52 -15.57 -7.18
CA ASP A 131 -5.91 -14.66 -6.21
C ASP A 131 -6.98 -14.22 -5.20
N THR A 132 -7.86 -15.16 -4.81
CA THR A 132 -8.69 -15.04 -3.61
C THR A 132 -7.85 -14.90 -2.34
N LYS A 133 -6.53 -15.11 -2.44
CA LYS A 133 -5.57 -14.66 -1.44
C LYS A 133 -5.41 -13.16 -1.51
N HIS A 134 -6.33 -12.45 -0.85
CA HIS A 134 -6.08 -11.10 -0.36
C HIS A 134 -4.64 -11.01 0.16
N HIS A 135 -3.95 -9.90 -0.11
CA HIS A 135 -2.60 -9.56 0.40
C HIS A 135 -2.39 -9.76 1.93
N LYS A 136 -3.45 -10.07 2.69
CA LYS A 136 -3.40 -10.49 4.10
C LYS A 136 -2.89 -11.91 4.33
N ASP A 137 -2.92 -12.79 3.33
CA ASP A 137 -2.52 -14.21 3.46
C ASP A 137 -1.10 -14.51 2.95
N LYS A 138 -0.39 -13.49 2.44
CA LYS A 138 1.06 -13.58 2.24
C LYS A 138 1.71 -13.23 3.56
N ASP A 139 2.25 -14.24 4.26
CA ASP A 139 3.03 -14.16 5.50
C ASP A 139 3.07 -12.76 6.09
N SER A 140 2.16 -12.51 7.04
CA SER A 140 1.96 -11.19 7.64
C SER A 140 3.32 -10.53 7.86
N GLN A 141 3.45 -9.26 7.48
CA GLN A 141 4.65 -8.47 7.76
C GLN A 141 5.13 -8.67 9.21
N GLY A 142 4.20 -8.88 10.15
CA GLY A 142 4.48 -9.26 11.54
C GLY A 142 5.24 -10.58 11.73
N ALA A 143 5.03 -11.61 10.92
CA ALA A 143 5.82 -12.84 10.95
C ALA A 143 7.29 -12.59 10.54
N LYS A 144 7.51 -11.77 9.50
CA LYS A 144 8.85 -11.37 9.05
C LYS A 144 9.55 -10.48 10.08
N GLU A 145 8.82 -9.57 10.70
CA GLU A 145 9.32 -8.72 11.78
C GLU A 145 9.67 -9.55 13.03
N ALA A 146 8.80 -10.50 13.42
CA ALA A 146 9.06 -11.41 14.52
C ALA A 146 10.29 -12.29 14.28
N GLU A 147 10.48 -12.77 13.04
CA GLU A 147 11.69 -13.51 12.66
C GLU A 147 12.94 -12.61 12.69
N GLY A 148 12.82 -11.36 12.23
CA GLY A 148 13.90 -10.36 12.33
C GLY A 148 14.31 -10.07 13.77
N VAL A 149 13.34 -9.85 14.65
CA VAL A 149 13.56 -9.64 16.09
C VAL A 149 14.23 -10.86 16.73
N LYS A 150 13.81 -12.08 16.38
CA LYS A 150 14.48 -13.31 16.82
C LYS A 150 15.94 -13.34 16.40
N LYS A 151 16.24 -13.08 15.14
CA LYS A 151 17.62 -13.06 14.62
C LYS A 151 18.50 -12.04 15.35
N ILE A 152 17.99 -10.83 15.58
CA ILE A 152 18.72 -9.79 16.32
C ILE A 152 18.97 -10.24 17.77
N THR A 153 17.94 -10.79 18.41
CA THR A 153 18.03 -11.27 19.81
C THR A 153 19.03 -12.41 19.94
N ASP A 154 19.05 -13.35 18.99
CA ASP A 154 20.01 -14.45 18.96
C ASP A 154 21.45 -13.96 18.76
N VAL A 155 21.67 -12.96 17.91
CA VAL A 155 23.00 -12.36 17.74
C VAL A 155 23.46 -11.69 19.04
N ILE A 156 22.60 -10.89 19.67
CA ILE A 156 22.94 -10.18 20.90
C ILE A 156 23.22 -11.15 22.05
N ASN A 157 22.41 -12.20 22.21
CA ASN A 157 22.52 -13.11 23.35
C ASN A 157 23.56 -14.22 23.15
N ASN A 158 23.73 -14.72 21.93
CA ASN A 158 24.53 -15.93 21.68
C ASN A 158 25.82 -15.68 20.89
N GLN A 159 25.97 -14.54 20.20
CA GLN A 159 27.14 -14.26 19.36
C GLN A 159 27.95 -13.04 19.82
N MET A 160 27.31 -12.04 20.42
CA MET A 160 27.99 -10.85 20.92
C MET A 160 28.45 -11.04 22.37
N ILE A 161 29.67 -10.62 22.66
CA ILE A 161 30.20 -10.54 24.02
C ILE A 161 29.81 -9.16 24.59
N ASN A 162 29.16 -9.15 25.75
CA ASN A 162 28.83 -7.90 26.44
C ASN A 162 30.12 -7.26 27.00
N PRO A 163 30.53 -6.08 26.48
CA PRO A 163 31.79 -5.44 26.87
C PRO A 163 31.75 -4.84 28.29
N PHE A 164 30.58 -4.74 28.92
CA PHE A 164 30.42 -4.17 30.27
C PHE A 164 30.41 -5.22 31.37
N THR A 165 30.31 -6.51 31.03
CA THR A 165 30.31 -7.63 31.98
C THR A 165 31.47 -8.60 31.75
N CYS A 166 32.31 -8.34 30.76
CA CYS A 166 33.46 -9.17 30.45
C CYS A 166 34.65 -8.73 31.32
N GLU A 167 35.07 -9.59 32.25
CA GLU A 167 36.26 -9.38 33.08
C GLU A 167 37.57 -9.75 32.36
N GLU A 168 37.52 -10.13 31.08
CA GLU A 168 38.69 -10.52 30.31
C GLU A 168 39.51 -9.29 29.84
N GLN A 169 40.84 -9.38 29.99
CA GLN A 169 41.81 -8.32 29.66
C GLN A 169 42.25 -8.31 28.17
N GLY A 170 41.55 -9.04 27.30
CA GLY A 170 41.88 -9.18 25.88
C GLY A 170 41.18 -8.16 24.98
N LEU A 171 41.81 -7.77 23.87
CA LEU A 171 41.16 -6.97 22.82
C LEU A 171 40.06 -7.81 22.14
N ILE A 172 38.85 -7.28 22.09
CA ILE A 172 37.69 -7.91 21.42
C ILE A 172 37.17 -6.95 20.36
N ASN A 173 36.80 -7.48 19.19
CA ASN A 173 36.15 -6.69 18.16
C ASN A 173 34.68 -6.42 18.53
N ILE A 174 34.34 -5.15 18.76
CA ILE A 174 32.99 -4.72 19.17
C ILE A 174 31.91 -4.95 18.10
N SER A 175 32.29 -5.05 16.82
CA SER A 175 31.36 -5.25 15.70
C SER A 175 31.05 -6.74 15.48
N THR A 176 31.95 -7.65 15.87
CA THR A 176 31.78 -9.09 15.64
C THR A 176 31.71 -9.93 16.91
N GLY A 177 32.05 -9.38 18.07
CA GLY A 177 32.13 -10.11 19.34
C GLY A 177 33.26 -11.14 19.41
N HIS A 178 34.13 -11.22 18.38
CA HIS A 178 35.18 -12.23 18.29
C HIS A 178 36.54 -11.69 18.73
N LYS A 179 37.36 -12.58 19.31
CA LYS A 179 38.77 -12.32 19.60
C LYS A 179 39.55 -12.23 18.28
N PRO A 180 40.45 -11.26 18.10
CA PRO A 180 41.36 -11.28 16.97
C PRO A 180 42.21 -12.54 17.06
N HIS A 181 42.24 -13.36 16.00
CA HIS A 181 43.20 -14.45 15.89
C HIS A 181 44.59 -13.82 15.87
N LEU A 182 45.34 -13.98 16.97
CA LEU A 182 46.75 -13.65 17.00
C LEU A 182 47.45 -14.59 16.02
N LEU A 183 47.94 -14.04 14.91
CA LEU A 183 48.88 -14.74 14.03
C LEU A 183 50.16 -14.94 14.84
N THR A 184 50.42 -16.18 15.25
CA THR A 184 51.70 -16.67 15.77
C THR A 184 52.79 -16.57 14.71
#